data_AF-A0A534CDH0-F1
#
_entry.id   AF-A0A534CDH0-F1
#
_cell.length_a   1.000
_cell.length_b   1.000
_cell.length_c   1.000
_cell.angle_alpha   90.00
_cell.angle_beta   90.00
_cell.angle_gamma   90.00
#
_symmetry.space_group_name_H-M   'P 1'
#
loop_
_entity.id
_entity.type
_entity.pdbx_description
1 polymer ?
#
loop_
_entity_poly.entity_id
_entity_poly.type
_entity_poly.pdbx_seq_one_letter_code
_entity_poly.pdbx_strand_id
1 'polypeptide(L)' 'MTAAAWSPVEFEQRLRDKGRAYHIHHPFNVMLNSGQATAEQIRGW' A
#
# COMPACT_ATOMS: atom_id res chain seq x y z
N MET A 1 5.86 18.71 26.61
CA MET A 1 5.02 19.52 25.70
C MET A 1 4.30 18.57 24.77
N THR A 2 2.97 18.58 24.75
CA THR A 2 2.18 17.79 23.80
C THR A 2 2.21 18.48 22.44
N ALA A 3 2.44 17.71 21.37
CA ALA A 3 2.32 18.23 20.02
C ALA A 3 0.85 18.65 19.77
N ALA A 4 0.65 19.74 19.03
CA ALA A 4 -0.67 20.15 18.59
C ALA A 4 -1.26 19.05 17.68
N ALA A 5 -2.56 18.78 17.83
CA ALA A 5 -3.26 17.87 16.93
C ALA A 5 -3.30 18.45 15.51
N TRP A 6 -3.23 17.58 14.50
CA TRP A 6 -3.36 17.99 13.10
C TRP A 6 -4.76 18.53 12.81
N SER A 7 -4.84 19.45 11.85
CA SER A 7 -6.14 19.81 11.26
C SER A 7 -6.75 18.59 10.56
N PRO A 8 -8.08 18.52 10.38
CA PRO A 8 -8.72 17.40 9.67
C PRO A 8 -8.13 17.15 8.28
N VAL A 9 -7.83 18.21 7.53
CA VAL A 9 -7.25 18.13 6.18
C VAL A 9 -5.83 17.56 6.21
N GLU A 10 -5.00 18.03 7.15
CA GLU A 10 -3.63 17.51 7.29
C GLU A 10 -3.64 16.05 7.76
N PHE A 11 -4.54 15.71 8.66
CA PHE A 11 -4.68 14.33 9.12
C PHE A 11 -5.07 13.39 7.97
N GLU A 12 -6.06 13.77 7.15
CA GLU A 12 -6.44 12.98 5.98
C GLU A 12 -5.27 12.81 5.01
N GLN A 13 -4.53 13.89 4.70
CA GLN A 13 -3.37 13.79 3.81
C GLN A 13 -2.34 12.81 4.37
N ARG A 14 -2.04 12.87 5.67
CA ARG A 14 -1.10 11.96 6.33
C ARG A 14 -1.57 10.50 6.32
N LEU A 15 -2.87 10.26 6.42
CA LEU A 15 -3.44 8.91 6.26
C LEU A 15 -3.24 8.40 4.83
N ARG A 16 -3.54 9.21 3.82
CA ARG A 16 -3.36 8.85 2.40
C ARG A 16 -1.89 8.60 2.05
N ASP A 17 -0.97 9.37 2.64
CA ASP A 17 0.47 9.20 2.47
C ASP A 17 0.98 7.82 2.93
N LYS A 18 0.27 7.12 3.82
CA LYS A 18 0.59 5.74 4.21
C LYS A 18 0.35 4.74 3.08
N GLY A 19 -0.39 5.12 2.04
CA GLY A 19 -0.57 4.33 0.83
C GLY A 19 0.76 3.92 0.17
N ARG A 20 1.86 4.64 0.41
CA ARG A 20 3.21 4.25 -0.05
C ARG A 20 3.67 2.87 0.45
N ALA A 21 3.13 2.40 1.57
CA ALA A 21 3.42 1.10 2.17
C ALA A 21 2.34 0.05 1.86
N TYR A 22 1.40 0.38 0.97
CA TYR A 22 0.33 -0.52 0.58
C TYR A 22 0.87 -1.70 -0.23
N HIS A 23 0.22 -2.86 -0.11
CA HIS A 23 0.71 -4.11 -0.69
C HIS A 23 0.73 -4.16 -2.23
N ILE A 24 0.16 -3.17 -2.91
CA ILE A 24 0.22 -3.06 -4.38
C ILE A 24 1.66 -2.89 -4.87
N HIS A 25 2.52 -2.35 -4.01
CA HIS A 25 3.93 -2.16 -4.29
C HIS A 25 4.78 -3.40 -3.95
N HIS A 26 4.20 -4.42 -3.31
CA HIS A 26 4.93 -5.64 -3.01
C HIS A 26 5.35 -6.35 -4.31
N PRO A 27 6.59 -6.84 -4.45
CA PRO A 27 7.06 -7.47 -5.69
C PRO A 27 6.15 -8.59 -6.21
N PHE A 28 5.56 -9.37 -5.29
CA PHE A 28 4.60 -10.41 -5.66
C PHE A 28 3.33 -9.86 -6.30
N ASN A 29 2.79 -8.75 -5.78
CA ASN A 29 1.60 -8.10 -6.35
C ASN A 29 1.92 -7.52 -7.75
N VAL A 30 3.12 -6.96 -7.93
CA VAL A 30 3.61 -6.51 -9.24
C VAL A 30 3.76 -7.68 -10.23
N MET A 31 4.32 -8.81 -9.80
CA MET A 31 4.43 -10.04 -10.60
C MET A 31 3.07 -10.57 -11.05
N LEU A 32 2.08 -10.62 -10.14
CA LEU A 32 0.70 -11.01 -10.46
C LEU A 32 0.09 -10.08 -11.53
N ASN A 33 0.15 -8.76 -11.31
CA ASN A 33 -0.48 -7.79 -12.20
C ASN A 33 0.25 -7.56 -13.54
N SER A 34 1.53 -7.92 -13.63
CA SER A 34 2.31 -7.84 -14.87
C SER A 34 2.15 -9.09 -15.76
N GLY A 35 1.35 -10.07 -15.34
CA GLY A 35 1.16 -11.31 -16.08
C GLY A 35 2.36 -12.27 -16.06
N GLN A 36 3.29 -12.07 -15.13
CA GLN A 36 4.51 -12.88 -14.99
C GLN A 36 4.35 -14.06 -14.03
N ALA A 37 3.24 -14.12 -13.29
CA ALA A 37 2.99 -15.17 -12.32
C ALA A 37 2.69 -16.52 -13.00
N THR A 38 3.20 -17.61 -12.41
CA THR A 38 2.86 -18.96 -12.82
C THR A 38 1.46 -19.34 -12.35
N ALA A 39 0.85 -20.34 -12.99
CA ALA A 39 -0.44 -20.87 -12.56
C ALA A 39 -0.43 -21.39 -11.10
N GLU A 40 0.71 -21.90 -10.62
CA GLU A 40 0.87 -22.32 -9.22
C GLU A 40 0.89 -21.11 -8.27
N GLN A 41 1.67 -20.07 -8.59
CA GLN A 41 1.72 -18.84 -7.80
C GLN A 41 0.37 -18.13 -7.71
N ILE A 42 -0.40 -18.12 -8.81
CA ILE A 42 -1.76 -17.57 -8.84
C ILE A 42 -2.71 -18.37 -7.94
N ARG A 43 -2.63 -19.70 -7.94
CA ARG A 43 -3.49 -20.55 -7.10
C ARG A 43 -3.11 -20.52 -5.62
N GLY A 44 -1.84 -20.29 -5.31
CA GLY A 44 -1.36 -20.22 -3.93
C GLY A 44 -1.62 -18.87 -3.25
N TRP A 45 -1.87 -17.82 -4.03
CA TRP A 45 -2.24 -16.50 -3.56
C TRP A 45 -3.73 -16.42 -3.25
#